data_AF-A0A124IRN7-F1
#
_entry.id   AF-A0A124IRN7-F1
#
_cell.length_a   1.000
_cell.length_b   1.000
_cell.length_c   1.000
_cell.angle_alpha   90.00
_cell.angle_beta   90.00
_cell.angle_gamma   90.00
#
_symmetry.space_group_name_H-M   'P 1'
#
loop_
_entity.id
_entity.type
_entity.pdbx_description
1 polymer ?
#
loop_
_entity_poly.entity_id
_entity_poly.type
_entity_poly.pdbx_seq_one_letter_code
_entity_poly.pdbx_strand_id
1 'polypeptide(L)'
;MTNKLLIVREVKAKAGSASAKASGLARRGEFNILWAIVAVVGIALGLFLIFYVFHGAMPSLGASNTLTVTAEELGGVLVVNIKAMGVSATKITGVQLLPSGSCTWTAYLDGQQQNSFTLPITLNPGDTLSLVCTNPPSGVTEVEVVTTSGTNVAPIS
;
A
#
# COMPACT_ATOMS: atom_id res chain seq x y z
N MET A 1 -34.65 -21.40 -106.08
CA MET A 1 -33.27 -21.24 -105.55
C MET A 1 -33.34 -21.27 -104.04
N THR A 2 -32.74 -22.31 -103.50
CA THR A 2 -32.55 -22.65 -102.08
C THR A 2 -31.56 -21.69 -101.42
N ASN A 3 -31.86 -21.19 -100.22
CA ASN A 3 -31.03 -21.47 -99.06
C ASN A 3 -31.69 -21.05 -97.75
N LYS A 4 -31.86 -22.04 -96.89
CA LYS A 4 -32.21 -21.93 -95.48
C LYS A 4 -30.90 -22.09 -94.73
N LEU A 5 -30.48 -21.10 -93.95
CA LEU A 5 -29.51 -21.31 -92.88
C LEU A 5 -29.98 -20.55 -91.64
N LEU A 6 -30.08 -21.28 -90.54
CA LEU A 6 -30.61 -20.94 -89.24
C LEU A 6 -29.48 -21.26 -88.27
N ILE A 7 -29.05 -20.32 -87.40
CA ILE A 7 -28.18 -20.46 -86.20
C ILE A 7 -27.79 -19.03 -85.76
N VAL A 8 -27.71 -18.55 -84.51
CA VAL A 8 -28.00 -19.02 -83.14
C VAL A 8 -28.11 -17.77 -82.26
N ARG A 9 -28.87 -17.90 -81.17
CA ARG A 9 -29.12 -17.01 -80.03
C ARG A 9 -27.93 -16.14 -79.57
N GLU A 10 -28.21 -14.86 -79.28
CA GLU A 10 -27.74 -14.24 -78.04
C GLU A 10 -28.94 -13.63 -77.29
N VAL A 11 -29.15 -14.16 -76.08
CA VAL A 11 -30.06 -13.63 -75.08
C VAL A 11 -29.34 -12.46 -74.43
N LYS A 12 -29.89 -11.24 -74.57
CA LYS A 12 -29.60 -10.17 -73.61
C LYS A 12 -30.91 -9.61 -73.06
N ALA A 13 -31.61 -10.46 -72.33
CA ALA A 13 -32.53 -9.99 -71.31
C ALA A 13 -31.72 -9.36 -70.18
N LYS A 14 -31.82 -8.04 -70.03
CA LYS A 14 -31.66 -7.41 -68.72
C LYS A 14 -32.75 -6.36 -68.58
N ALA A 15 -33.97 -6.84 -68.35
CA ALA A 15 -34.98 -6.06 -67.68
C ALA A 15 -34.63 -5.99 -66.18
N GLY A 16 -34.92 -4.85 -65.56
CA GLY A 16 -34.79 -4.61 -64.12
C GLY A 16 -33.80 -3.48 -63.85
N SER A 17 -34.20 -2.33 -63.31
CA SER A 17 -35.49 -1.84 -62.85
C SER A 17 -35.32 -0.35 -62.64
N ALA A 18 -36.41 0.39 -62.80
CA ALA A 18 -36.49 1.80 -62.51
C ALA A 18 -36.11 2.14 -61.05
N SER A 19 -35.82 3.44 -60.90
CA SER A 19 -36.13 4.25 -59.73
C SER A 19 -35.08 4.36 -58.64
N ALA A 20 -34.90 5.62 -58.26
CA ALA A 20 -34.00 6.14 -57.26
C ALA A 20 -34.09 5.42 -55.91
N LYS A 21 -32.93 5.11 -55.35
CA LYS A 21 -32.67 5.21 -53.92
C LYS A 21 -31.26 5.73 -53.72
N ALA A 22 -31.14 7.05 -53.79
CA ALA A 22 -30.22 7.73 -52.88
C ALA A 22 -30.78 7.48 -51.47
N SER A 23 -30.30 6.44 -50.80
CA SER A 23 -30.57 6.25 -49.38
C SER A 23 -29.45 5.45 -48.75
N GLY A 24 -28.51 6.18 -48.16
CA GLY A 24 -27.70 5.74 -47.03
C GLY A 24 -26.90 4.46 -47.24
N LEU A 25 -25.73 4.58 -47.88
CA LEU A 25 -24.57 3.99 -47.21
C LEU A 25 -24.47 4.75 -45.89
N ALA A 26 -24.99 4.12 -44.85
CA ALA A 26 -25.05 4.67 -43.53
C ALA A 26 -23.68 5.28 -43.20
N ARG A 27 -23.64 6.57 -42.90
CA ARG A 27 -22.63 7.17 -42.01
C ARG A 27 -22.81 6.52 -40.62
N ARG A 28 -22.65 5.20 -40.53
CA ARG A 28 -22.58 4.42 -39.30
C ARG A 28 -21.10 4.32 -39.00
N GLY A 29 -20.60 5.40 -38.41
CA GLY A 29 -19.17 5.57 -38.20
C GLY A 29 -18.72 7.03 -38.19
N GLU A 30 -19.57 8.00 -37.79
CA GLU A 30 -19.00 9.07 -36.96
C GLU A 30 -18.64 8.43 -35.62
N PHE A 31 -17.57 7.64 -35.64
CA PHE A 31 -16.81 7.35 -34.43
C PHE A 31 -16.40 8.74 -33.99
N ASN A 32 -17.10 9.28 -32.99
CA ASN A 32 -16.78 10.58 -32.44
C ASN A 32 -15.37 10.46 -31.85
N ILE A 33 -14.38 10.71 -32.69
CA ILE A 33 -12.97 10.58 -32.36
C ILE A 33 -12.65 11.41 -31.12
N LEU A 34 -13.38 12.51 -30.94
CA LEU A 34 -13.38 13.32 -29.74
C LEU A 34 -13.74 12.52 -28.46
N TRP A 35 -14.82 11.74 -28.46
CA TRP A 35 -15.20 10.90 -27.32
C TRP A 35 -14.16 9.80 -27.06
N ALA A 36 -13.53 9.25 -28.11
CA ALA A 36 -12.45 8.29 -27.96
C ALA A 36 -11.19 8.92 -27.33
N ILE A 37 -10.82 10.13 -27.75
CA ILE A 37 -9.70 10.90 -27.17
C ILE A 37 -10.00 11.22 -25.70
N VAL A 38 -11.21 11.68 -25.38
CA VAL A 38 -11.63 11.98 -24.01
C VAL A 38 -11.55 10.71 -23.13
N ALA A 39 -12.00 9.57 -23.64
CA ALA A 39 -11.92 8.30 -22.92
C ALA A 39 -10.45 7.89 -22.66
N VAL A 40 -9.57 8.00 -23.65
CA VAL A 40 -8.15 7.66 -23.50
C VAL A 40 -7.45 8.60 -22.49
N VAL A 41 -7.68 9.91 -22.58
CA VAL A 41 -7.12 10.89 -21.63
C VAL A 41 -7.66 10.65 -20.21
N GLY A 42 -8.96 10.35 -20.08
CA GLY A 42 -9.58 10.02 -18.79
C GLY A 42 -8.98 8.76 -18.16
N ILE A 43 -8.76 7.71 -18.95
CA ILE A 43 -8.10 6.48 -18.50
C ILE A 43 -6.64 6.77 -18.10
N ALA A 44 -5.90 7.53 -18.91
CA ALA A 44 -4.52 7.88 -18.61
C ALA A 44 -4.37 8.69 -17.31
N LEU A 45 -5.24 9.68 -17.09
CA LEU A 45 -5.29 10.45 -15.84
C LEU A 45 -5.70 9.58 -14.66
N GLY A 46 -6.69 8.70 -14.83
CA GLY A 46 -7.11 7.75 -13.80
C GLY A 46 -5.98 6.81 -13.37
N LEU A 47 -5.26 6.23 -14.34
CA LEU A 47 -4.11 5.38 -14.08
C LEU A 47 -2.96 6.15 -13.42
N PHE A 48 -2.72 7.40 -13.84
CA PHE A 48 -1.71 8.25 -13.22
C PHE A 48 -2.03 8.56 -11.75
N LEU A 49 -3.30 8.89 -11.44
CA LEU A 49 -3.75 9.13 -10.07
C LEU A 49 -3.63 7.87 -9.22
N ILE A 50 -4.04 6.72 -9.75
CA ILE A 50 -3.86 5.41 -9.09
C ILE A 50 -2.37 5.18 -8.82
N PHE A 51 -1.51 5.29 -9.84
CA PHE A 51 -0.07 5.12 -9.70
C PHE A 51 0.52 6.04 -8.63
N TYR A 52 0.16 7.33 -8.66
CA TYR A 52 0.59 8.33 -7.68
C TYR A 52 0.15 7.97 -6.26
N VAL A 53 -1.09 7.53 -6.06
CA VAL A 53 -1.56 7.11 -4.74
C VAL A 53 -0.79 5.86 -4.26
N PHE A 54 -0.66 4.83 -5.10
CA PHE A 54 -0.01 3.57 -4.72
C PHE A 54 1.52 3.70 -4.53
N HIS A 55 2.20 4.58 -5.26
CA HIS A 55 3.67 4.73 -5.19
C HIS A 55 4.14 5.97 -4.42
N GLY A 56 3.28 6.97 -4.25
CA GLY A 56 3.61 8.22 -3.54
C GLY A 56 2.98 8.31 -2.15
N ALA A 57 1.68 8.03 -2.03
CA ALA A 57 0.94 8.23 -0.78
C ALA A 57 0.85 6.98 0.10
N MET A 58 0.64 5.79 -0.48
CA MET A 58 0.51 4.55 0.29
C MET A 58 1.78 4.09 1.02
N PRO A 59 3.01 4.33 0.51
CA PRO A 59 4.22 4.03 1.29
C PRO A 59 4.28 4.81 2.62
N SER A 60 3.60 5.97 2.73
CA SER A 60 3.58 6.73 3.99
C SER A 60 2.60 6.16 5.02
N LEU A 61 1.48 5.57 4.58
CA LEU A 61 0.54 4.86 5.46
C LEU A 61 1.12 3.52 5.93
N GLY A 62 1.93 2.87 5.10
CA GLY A 62 2.75 1.70 5.47
C GLY A 62 3.88 2.02 6.45
N ALA A 63 4.26 3.29 6.58
CA ALA A 63 5.25 3.78 7.53
C ALA A 63 4.66 4.20 8.87
N SER A 64 3.34 4.06 9.08
CA SER A 64 2.69 4.30 10.37
C SER A 64 2.94 3.14 11.34
N ASN A 65 4.21 2.93 11.66
CA ASN A 65 4.65 2.13 12.77
C ASN A 65 4.47 2.97 14.04
N THR A 66 3.43 2.67 14.82
CA THR A 66 3.22 3.31 16.12
C THR A 66 3.67 2.36 17.23
N LEU A 67 4.46 2.86 18.17
CA LEU A 67 4.76 2.12 19.38
C LEU A 67 3.89 2.67 20.51
N THR A 68 3.34 1.78 21.32
CA THR A 68 2.85 2.15 22.64
C THR A 68 3.90 1.77 23.65
N VAL A 69 4.39 2.73 24.41
CA VAL A 69 5.38 2.52 25.47
C VAL A 69 4.74 2.91 26.79
N THR A 70 4.78 2.01 27.76
CA THR A 70 4.40 2.30 29.16
C THR A 70 5.53 1.87 30.07
N ALA A 71 5.71 2.57 31.18
CA ALA A 71 6.73 2.28 32.17
C ALA A 71 6.14 2.39 33.57
N GLU A 72 6.28 1.35 34.38
CA GLU A 72 5.76 1.30 35.74
C GLU A 72 6.86 0.84 36.71
N GLU A 73 7.03 1.54 37.82
CA GLU A 73 7.95 1.14 38.88
C GLU A 73 7.18 0.71 40.13
N LEU A 74 7.30 -0.57 40.49
CA LEU A 74 6.65 -1.14 41.67
C LEU A 74 7.68 -1.88 42.52
N GLY A 75 7.90 -1.37 43.74
CA GLY A 75 8.73 -2.04 44.75
C GLY A 75 10.19 -2.23 44.32
N GLY A 76 10.77 -1.28 43.59
CA GLY A 76 12.16 -1.37 43.10
C GLY A 76 12.33 -2.22 41.84
N VAL A 77 11.24 -2.56 41.16
CA VAL A 77 11.26 -3.19 39.84
C VAL A 77 10.59 -2.25 38.84
N LEU A 78 11.36 -1.83 37.83
CA LEU A 78 10.87 -1.06 36.70
C LEU A 78 10.51 -2.02 35.57
N VAL A 79 9.28 -1.92 35.08
CA VAL A 79 8.77 -2.69 33.94
C VAL A 79 8.41 -1.72 32.83
N VAL A 80 9.05 -1.88 31.68
CA VAL A 80 8.77 -1.11 30.46
C VAL A 80 8.09 -2.04 29.48
N ASN A 81 6.84 -1.74 29.11
CA ASN A 81 6.11 -2.49 28.10
C ASN A 81 6.08 -1.69 26.80
N ILE A 82 6.51 -2.33 25.72
CA ILE A 82 6.56 -1.77 24.38
C ILE A 82 5.72 -2.65 23.48
N LYS A 83 4.68 -2.07 22.88
CA LYS A 83 3.82 -2.78 21.94
C LYS A 83 3.96 -2.20 20.55
N ALA A 84 4.27 -3.04 19.58
CA ALA A 84 4.31 -2.67 18.18
C ALA A 84 2.89 -2.65 17.60
N MET A 85 2.36 -1.45 17.41
CA MET A 85 1.04 -1.19 16.88
C MET A 85 1.24 -0.62 15.46
N GLY A 86 0.89 -1.35 14.41
CA GLY A 86 1.17 -0.86 13.07
C GLY A 86 0.89 -1.88 11.99
N VAL A 87 1.39 -1.60 10.79
CA VAL A 87 1.24 -2.48 9.63
C VAL A 87 2.58 -3.01 9.12
N SER A 88 3.70 -2.54 9.67
CA SER A 88 5.04 -2.98 9.31
C SER A 88 5.90 -3.25 10.56
N ALA A 89 7.03 -3.92 10.37
CA ALA A 89 7.97 -4.18 11.44
C ALA A 89 8.68 -2.88 11.86
N THR A 90 8.92 -2.74 13.16
CA THR A 90 9.63 -1.60 13.76
C THR A 90 10.89 -2.10 14.42
N LYS A 91 12.01 -1.39 14.22
CA LYS A 91 13.27 -1.73 14.86
C LYS A 91 13.53 -0.79 16.02
N ILE A 92 13.63 -1.34 17.23
CA ILE A 92 14.08 -0.65 18.43
C ILE A 92 15.60 -0.70 18.44
N THR A 93 16.23 0.46 18.51
CA THR A 93 17.69 0.64 18.45
C THR A 93 18.29 1.07 19.77
N GLY A 94 17.49 1.63 20.68
CA GLY A 94 17.93 2.12 21.98
C GLY A 94 16.80 2.11 23.00
N VAL A 95 17.14 1.85 24.26
CA VAL A 95 16.27 2.09 25.42
C VAL A 95 17.12 2.72 26.50
N GLN A 96 16.73 3.90 26.97
CA GLN A 96 17.47 4.69 27.94
C GLN A 96 16.55 5.29 29.00
N LEU A 97 17.10 5.54 30.19
CA LEU A 97 16.38 6.19 31.29
C LEU A 97 16.79 7.66 31.39
N LEU A 98 15.81 8.53 31.53
CA LEU A 98 16.00 9.97 31.67
C LEU A 98 15.75 10.41 33.12
N PRO A 99 16.46 11.45 33.62
CA PRO A 99 17.40 12.31 32.90
C PRO A 99 18.79 11.68 32.67
N SER A 100 19.19 10.70 33.46
CA SER A 100 20.34 9.84 33.18
C SER A 100 20.31 8.59 34.05
N GLY A 101 20.10 7.43 33.43
CA GLY A 101 20.17 6.15 34.12
C GLY A 101 20.49 5.02 33.14
N SER A 102 21.23 4.05 33.63
CA SER A 102 21.40 2.77 32.95
C SER A 102 20.80 1.67 33.81
N CYS A 103 20.28 0.64 33.15
CA CYS A 103 19.85 -0.55 33.84
C CYS A 103 20.22 -1.81 33.05
N THR A 104 20.39 -2.90 33.77
CA THR A 104 20.49 -4.23 33.19
C THR A 104 19.07 -4.72 32.90
N TRP A 105 18.76 -4.87 31.62
CA TRP A 105 17.43 -5.27 31.17
C TRP A 105 17.31 -6.79 31.04
N THR A 106 16.28 -7.35 31.66
CA THR A 106 15.75 -8.67 31.29
C THR A 106 14.62 -8.45 30.29
N ALA A 107 14.76 -9.00 29.09
CA ALA A 107 13.75 -8.83 28.05
C ALA A 107 12.83 -10.04 27.94
N TYR A 108 11.56 -9.77 27.63
CA TYR A 108 10.54 -10.76 27.30
C TYR A 108 9.90 -10.35 25.98
N LEU A 109 9.93 -11.24 24.99
CA LEU A 109 9.22 -11.04 23.72
C LEU A 109 7.99 -11.94 23.73
N ASP A 110 6.80 -11.34 23.62
CA ASP A 110 5.50 -12.01 23.71
C ASP A 110 5.38 -12.91 24.96
N GLY A 111 5.89 -12.40 26.08
CA GLY A 111 5.91 -13.10 27.37
C GLY A 111 6.98 -14.18 27.51
N GLN A 112 7.77 -14.47 26.46
CA GLN A 112 8.88 -15.41 26.53
C GLN A 112 10.19 -14.69 26.87
N GLN A 113 10.82 -15.11 27.96
CA GLN A 113 12.11 -14.56 28.37
C GLN A 113 13.17 -14.77 27.30
N GLN A 114 13.89 -13.70 26.98
CA GLN A 114 15.01 -13.75 26.06
C GLN A 114 16.28 -14.09 26.84
N ASN A 115 16.91 -15.22 26.50
CA ASN A 115 18.17 -15.66 27.12
C ASN A 115 19.33 -14.69 26.85
N SER A 116 19.24 -13.95 25.74
CA SER A 116 20.16 -12.87 25.39
C SER A 116 19.36 -11.73 24.78
N PHE A 117 19.36 -10.58 25.44
CA PHE A 117 18.81 -9.36 24.89
C PHE A 117 19.94 -8.51 24.30
N THR A 118 19.87 -8.25 23.01
CA THR A 118 20.74 -7.32 22.31
C THR A 118 19.91 -6.40 21.45
N LEU A 119 20.23 -5.11 21.51
CA LEU A 119 19.72 -4.14 20.56
C LEU A 119 20.64 -4.12 19.32
N PRO A 120 20.09 -3.89 18.12
CA PRO A 120 18.69 -3.59 17.83
C PRO A 120 17.80 -4.85 17.78
N ILE A 121 16.54 -4.72 18.20
CA ILE A 121 15.50 -5.76 18.09
C ILE A 121 14.39 -5.32 17.13
N THR A 122 13.89 -6.25 16.32
CA THR A 122 12.77 -5.99 15.40
C THR A 122 11.48 -6.55 16.01
N LEU A 123 10.44 -5.71 16.07
CA LEU A 123 9.09 -6.08 16.49
C LEU A 123 8.17 -6.05 15.27
N ASN A 124 7.43 -7.12 15.03
CA ASN A 124 6.37 -7.17 14.03
C ASN A 124 5.09 -6.55 14.59
N PRO A 125 4.14 -6.16 13.73
CA PRO A 125 2.82 -5.75 14.18
C PRO A 125 2.16 -6.77 15.11
N GLY A 126 1.81 -6.33 16.32
CA GLY A 126 1.20 -7.15 17.36
C GLY A 126 2.16 -7.64 18.43
N ASP A 127 3.47 -7.68 18.14
CA ASP A 127 4.50 -8.13 19.09
C ASP A 127 4.55 -7.20 20.31
N THR A 128 4.81 -7.80 21.47
CA THR A 128 4.97 -7.10 22.75
C THR A 128 6.34 -7.41 23.34
N LEU A 129 7.14 -6.37 23.55
CA LEU A 129 8.43 -6.45 24.24
C LEU A 129 8.29 -5.86 25.64
N SER A 130 8.52 -6.66 26.67
CA SER A 130 8.62 -6.20 28.05
C SER A 130 10.09 -6.20 28.48
N LEU A 131 10.56 -5.08 29.00
CA LEU A 131 11.90 -4.93 29.56
C LEU A 131 11.77 -4.71 31.06
N VAL A 132 12.40 -5.59 31.83
CA VAL A 132 12.35 -5.58 33.29
C VAL A 132 13.72 -5.22 33.84
N CYS A 133 13.75 -4.25 34.74
CA CYS A 133 14.93 -3.73 35.39
C CYS A 133 14.71 -3.82 36.91
N THR A 134 15.55 -4.58 37.60
CA THR A 134 15.55 -4.64 39.07
C THR A 134 16.53 -3.61 39.63
N ASN A 135 16.12 -2.88 40.67
CA ASN A 135 16.88 -1.77 41.27
C ASN A 135 17.21 -0.67 40.24
N PRO A 136 16.20 -0.04 39.61
CA PRO A 136 16.45 1.09 38.72
C PRO A 136 17.19 2.22 39.45
N PRO A 137 18.01 3.02 38.74
CA PRO A 137 18.69 4.17 39.33
C PRO A 137 17.69 5.14 39.98
N SER A 138 18.01 5.68 41.14
CA SER A 138 17.15 6.66 41.80
C SER A 138 17.06 7.96 41.00
N GLY A 139 15.86 8.53 40.90
CA GLY A 139 15.62 9.83 40.26
C GLY A 139 15.41 9.78 38.75
N VAL A 140 15.30 8.58 38.17
CA VAL A 140 14.76 8.41 36.81
C VAL A 140 13.25 8.66 36.83
N THR A 141 12.74 9.37 35.82
CA THR A 141 11.32 9.73 35.74
C THR A 141 10.68 9.33 34.43
N GLU A 142 11.50 9.03 33.41
CA GLU A 142 11.01 8.71 32.06
C GLU A 142 11.88 7.63 31.44
N VAL A 143 11.27 6.87 30.53
CA VAL A 143 11.94 5.92 29.66
C VAL A 143 11.83 6.41 28.23
N GLU A 144 12.96 6.43 27.55
CA GLU A 144 13.05 6.79 26.15
C GLU A 144 13.40 5.56 25.31
N VAL A 145 12.51 5.24 24.36
CA VAL A 145 12.64 4.14 23.42
C VAL A 145 12.92 4.70 22.03
N VAL A 146 14.13 4.45 21.55
CA VAL A 146 14.61 4.91 20.25
C VAL A 146 14.36 3.84 19.20
N THR A 147 13.79 4.25 18.08
CA THR A 147 13.53 3.41 16.92
C THR A 147 14.22 3.98 15.69
N THR A 148 14.23 3.23 14.59
CA THR A 148 14.70 3.74 13.29
C THR A 148 13.87 4.90 12.74
N SER A 149 12.61 5.07 13.19
CA SER A 149 11.67 6.07 12.70
C SER A 149 11.51 7.29 13.63
N GLY A 150 12.12 7.26 14.81
CA GLY A 150 11.99 8.31 15.82
C GLY A 150 12.02 7.75 17.23
N THR A 151 11.62 8.58 18.19
CA THR A 151 11.77 8.27 19.61
C THR A 151 10.42 8.39 20.33
N ASN A 152 10.16 7.48 21.27
CA ASN A 152 8.99 7.52 22.15
C ASN A 152 9.47 7.71 23.58
N VAL A 153 8.90 8.69 24.28
CA VAL A 153 9.19 8.96 25.69
C VAL A 153 7.94 8.63 26.50
N ALA A 154 8.09 7.82 27.54
CA ALA A 154 7.02 7.46 28.45
C ALA A 154 7.42 7.84 29.89
N PRO A 155 6.56 8.52 30.65
CA PRO A 155 6.78 8.74 32.07
C PRO A 155 6.73 7.39 32.82
N ILE A 156 7.53 7.29 33.88
CA ILE A 156 7.49 6.17 34.82
C ILE A 156 6.44 6.50 35.88
N SER A 157 5.44 5.63 36.03
CA SER A 157 4.37 5.74 37.03
C SER A 157 4.53 4.78 38.19
#